data_AF-A0A9X0CEK6-F1
#
_entry.id   AF-A0A9X0CEK6-F1
#
_cell.length_a   1.000
_cell.length_b   1.000
_cell.length_c   1.000
_cell.angle_alpha   90.00
_cell.angle_beta   90.00
_cell.angle_gamma   90.00
#
_symmetry.space_group_name_H-M   'P 1'
#
loop_
_entity.id
_entity.type
_entity.pdbx_description
1 polymer ?
#
loop_
_entity_poly.entity_id
_entity_poly.type
_entity_poly.pdbx_seq_one_letter_code
_entity_poly.pdbx_strand_id
1 'polypeptide(L)' 'MDEDYDVIVLGTGLKECILSGLLSVNGKKVLHMDKNPYYGGESASITPLEKFYEKFGKDTQNIRIWKRLEC' A
#
# COMPACT_ATOMS: atom_id res chain seq x y z
N MET A 1 -16.49 -10.46 -11.25
CA MET A 1 -16.58 -10.00 -9.85
C MET A 1 -17.92 -10.50 -9.36
N ASP A 2 -17.97 -11.10 -8.19
CA ASP A 2 -19.27 -11.47 -7.64
C ASP A 2 -20.05 -10.19 -7.32
N GLU A 3 -21.37 -10.22 -7.48
CA GLU A 3 -22.19 -9.02 -7.30
C GLU A 3 -22.43 -8.71 -5.81
N ASP A 4 -22.37 -9.72 -4.95
CA ASP A 4 -22.66 -9.59 -3.51
C ASP A 4 -21.46 -9.92 -2.62
N TYR A 5 -21.22 -9.02 -1.65
CA TYR A 5 -20.25 -9.15 -0.56
C TYR A 5 -20.91 -8.73 0.75
N ASP A 6 -20.55 -9.38 1.86
CA ASP A 6 -21.07 -9.03 3.18
C ASP A 6 -20.45 -7.72 3.70
N VAL A 7 -19.18 -7.48 3.36
CA VAL A 7 -18.42 -6.29 3.79
C VAL A 7 -17.50 -5.83 2.68
N ILE A 8 -17.42 -4.52 2.47
CA ILE A 8 -16.47 -3.87 1.57
C ILE A 8 -15.51 -3.02 2.40
N VAL A 9 -14.22 -3.29 2.27
CA VAL A 9 -13.14 -2.57 2.97
C VAL A 9 -12.37 -1.75 1.93
N LEU A 10 -12.33 -0.43 2.14
CA LEU A 10 -11.63 0.52 1.27
C LEU A 10 -10.33 0.97 1.94
N GLY A 11 -9.21 0.65 1.31
CA GLY A 11 -7.87 0.91 1.80
C GLY A 11 -7.21 -0.34 2.37
N THR A 12 -5.91 -0.46 2.17
CA THR A 12 -5.09 -1.59 2.63
C THR A 12 -4.12 -1.19 3.73
N GLY A 13 -4.48 -0.20 4.54
CA GLY A 13 -3.73 0.17 5.73
C GLY A 13 -3.75 -0.94 6.79
N LEU A 14 -2.96 -0.75 7.86
CA LEU A 14 -2.80 -1.76 8.91
C LEU A 14 -4.13 -2.09 9.59
N LYS A 15 -4.94 -1.07 9.89
CA LYS A 15 -6.22 -1.25 10.60
C LYS A 15 -7.22 -1.99 9.73
N GLU A 16 -7.34 -1.58 8.48
CA GLU A 16 -8.23 -2.15 7.47
C GLU A 16 -7.88 -3.62 7.20
N CYS A 17 -6.59 -3.92 7.08
CA CYS A 17 -6.10 -5.28 6.86
C CYS A 17 -6.43 -6.21 8.04
N ILE A 18 -6.22 -5.75 9.28
CA ILE A 18 -6.56 -6.54 10.47
C ILE A 18 -8.07 -6.79 10.56
N LEU A 19 -8.89 -5.76 10.34
CA LEU A 19 -10.36 -5.90 10.37
C LEU A 19 -10.87 -6.82 9.25
N SER A 20 -10.34 -6.66 8.03
CA SER A 20 -10.63 -7.51 6.88
C SER A 20 -10.31 -8.99 7.19
N GLY A 21 -9.15 -9.25 7.79
CA GLY A 21 -8.75 -10.59 8.24
C GLY A 21 -9.70 -11.17 9.30
N LEU A 22 -10.04 -10.41 10.33
CA LEU A 22 -10.95 -10.86 11.40
C LEU A 22 -12.35 -11.19 10.88
N LEU A 23 -12.88 -10.36 9.97
CA LEU A 23 -14.19 -10.59 9.35
C LEU A 23 -14.18 -11.81 8.43
N SER A 24 -13.09 -12.01 7.69
CA SER A 24 -12.89 -13.20 6.85
C SER A 24 -12.83 -14.47 7.69
N VAL A 25 -12.13 -14.44 8.83
CA VAL A 25 -12.08 -15.56 9.79
C VAL A 25 -13.46 -15.85 10.39
N ASN A 26 -14.30 -14.83 10.57
CA ASN A 26 -15.68 -14.98 11.01
C ASN A 26 -16.65 -15.40 9.87
N GLY A 27 -16.12 -15.89 8.75
CA GLY A 27 -16.91 -16.43 7.63
C GLY A 27 -17.65 -15.39 6.80
N LYS A 28 -17.29 -14.10 6.89
CA LYS A 28 -17.85 -13.06 6.03
C LYS A 28 -17.15 -13.02 4.69
N LYS A 29 -17.92 -12.81 3.62
CA LYS A 29 -17.38 -12.57 2.28
C LYS A 29 -16.95 -11.10 2.16
N VAL A 30 -15.64 -10.86 2.28
CA VAL A 30 -15.07 -9.51 2.31
C VAL A 30 -14.47 -9.13 0.94
N LEU A 31 -14.86 -7.97 0.41
CA LEU A 31 -14.16 -7.30 -0.69
C LEU A 31 -13.18 -6.28 -0.13
N HIS A 32 -11.88 -6.54 -0.24
CA HIS A 32 -10.84 -5.65 0.26
C HIS A 32 -10.07 -5.04 -0.91
N MET A 33 -10.16 -3.71 -1.07
CA MET A 33 -9.58 -3.02 -2.23
C MET A 33 -8.94 -1.67 -1.85
N ASP A 34 -7.99 -1.20 -2.66
CA ASP A 34 -7.31 0.09 -2.47
C ASP A 34 -7.31 0.88 -3.78
N LYS A 35 -7.31 2.21 -3.68
CA LYS A 35 -7.13 3.11 -4.82
C LYS A 35 -5.68 3.18 -5.29
N ASN A 36 -4.74 2.95 -4.37
CA ASN A 36 -3.33 3.03 -4.64
C ASN A 36 -2.86 1.75 -5.34
N PRO A 37 -1.88 1.82 -6.27
CA PRO A 37 -1.30 0.64 -6.90
C PRO A 37 -0.35 -0.15 -5.96
N TYR A 38 -0.40 0.12 -4.65
CA TYR A 38 0.45 -0.50 -3.63
C TYR A 38 -0.34 -0.73 -2.34
N TYR A 39 0.09 -1.72 -1.55
CA TYR A 39 -0.49 -2.04 -0.25
C TYR A 39 0.03 -1.11 0.86
N GLY A 40 -0.78 -0.93 1.92
CA GLY A 40 -0.35 -0.27 3.16
C GLY A 40 -0.80 1.18 3.31
N GLY A 41 -1.35 1.81 2.27
CA GLY A 41 -1.84 3.19 2.33
C GLY A 41 -0.80 4.18 2.86
N GLU A 42 -1.08 4.81 4.01
CA GLU A 42 -0.15 5.72 4.70
C GLU A 42 0.99 4.99 5.41
N SER A 43 0.78 3.73 5.82
CA SER A 43 1.78 2.86 6.45
C SER A 43 2.57 2.03 5.44
N ALA A 44 2.51 2.36 4.15
CA ALA A 44 3.17 1.62 3.09
C ALA A 44 4.70 1.81 3.14
N SER A 45 5.44 0.70 3.14
CA SER A 45 6.88 0.70 2.87
C SER A 45 7.11 0.80 1.36
N ILE A 46 7.70 1.89 0.89
CA ILE A 46 7.91 2.13 -0.55
C ILE A 46 9.35 1.82 -0.92
N THR A 47 9.50 0.92 -1.88
CA THR A 47 10.78 0.55 -2.47
C THR A 47 10.70 0.58 -4.00
N PRO A 48 11.77 0.99 -4.71
CA PRO A 48 13.02 1.55 -4.19
C PRO A 48 12.84 2.99 -3.71
N LEU A 49 13.86 3.52 -3.02
CA LEU A 49 13.82 4.82 -2.33
C LEU A 49 13.43 5.99 -3.24
N GLU A 50 13.81 5.94 -4.52
CA GLU A 50 13.46 6.94 -5.52
C GLU A 50 11.94 7.13 -5.64
N LYS A 51 11.16 6.03 -5.63
CA LYS A 51 9.69 6.09 -5.68
C LYS A 51 9.08 6.73 -4.44
N PHE A 52 9.73 6.57 -3.29
CA PHE A 52 9.29 7.22 -2.06
C PHE A 52 9.43 8.74 -2.19
N TYR A 53 10.58 9.23 -2.67
CA TYR A 53 10.80 10.67 -2.87
C TYR A 53 9.87 11.26 -3.94
N GLU A 54 9.65 10.55 -5.04
CA GLU A 54 8.68 10.94 -6.08
C GLU A 54 7.27 11.11 -5.51
N LYS A 55 6.81 10.20 -4.64
CA LYS A 55 5.50 10.30 -3.97
C LYS A 55 5.33 11.59 -3.16
N PHE A 56 6.41 12.13 -2.60
CA PHE A 56 6.40 13.37 -1.82
C PHE A 56 6.87 14.59 -2.62
N GLY A 57 6.97 14.49 -3.95
CA GLY A 57 7.36 15.60 -4.83
C GLY A 57 8.79 16.10 -4.60
N LYS A 58 9.67 15.25 -4.09
CA LYS A 58 11.08 15.59 -3.83
C LYS A 58 11.97 15.17 -4.99
N ASP A 59 12.96 16.00 -5.29
CA ASP A 59 13.83 15.82 -6.44
C ASP A 59 14.81 14.65 -6.25
N THR A 60 14.73 13.65 -7.14
CA THR A 60 15.49 12.39 -7.07
C THR A 60 16.94 12.54 -7.57
N GLN A 61 17.29 13.70 -8.15
CA GLN A 61 18.60 13.98 -8.76
C GLN A 61 19.78 13.73 -7.79
N ASN A 62 19.61 14.05 -6.50
CA ASN A 62 20.66 13.85 -5.50
C ASN A 62 20.91 12.38 -5.13
N ILE A 63 19.91 11.49 -5.22
CA ILE A 63 20.04 10.09 -4.80
C ILE A 63 20.96 9.31 -5.76
N ARG A 64 20.92 9.66 -7.05
CA ARG A 64 21.77 9.02 -8.07
C ARG A 64 23.26 9.36 -7.93
N ILE A 65 23.59 10.50 -7.31
CA ILE A 65 24.98 10.94 -7.11
C ILE A 65 25.68 10.03 -6.10
N TRP A 66 25.01 9.71 -4.99
CA TRP A 66 25.57 8.82 -3.95
C TRP A 66 25.81 7.40 -4.47
N LYS A 67 24.91 6.87 -5.31
CA LYS A 67 25.05 5.53 -5.90
C LYS A 67 26.23 5.38 -6.87
N ARG A 68 26.81 6.51 -7.35
CA ARG A 68 28.00 6.52 -8.22
C ARG A 68 29.31 6.68 -7.41
N LEU A 69 29.24 7.19 -6.19
CA LEU A 69 30.41 7.42 -5.33
C LEU A 69 30.81 6.20 -4.49
N GLU A 70 30.01 5.13 -4.50
CA GLU A 70 30.32 3.84 -3.85
C GLU A 70 31.04 2.83 -4.80
N CYS A 71 31.75 3.33 -5.83
CA CYS A 71 32.74 2.56 -6.60
C CYS A 71 34.16 2.98 -6.23
#